data_AF-A0A3D3CW48-F1
#
_entry.id   AF-A0A3D3CW48-F1
#
_cell.length_a   1.000
_cell.length_b   1.000
_cell.length_c   1.000
_cell.angle_alpha   90.00
_cell.angle_beta   90.00
_cell.angle_gamma   90.00
#
_symmetry.space_group_name_H-M   'P 1'
#
loop_
_entity.id
_entity.type
_entity.pdbx_description
1 polymer ?
#
loop_
_entity_poly.entity_id
_entity_poly.type
_entity_poly.pdbx_seq_one_letter_code
_entity_poly.pdbx_strand_id
1 'polypeptide(L)'
;MKNLLTLKICWMILLACVWWGTLSAQVDPHFSQYYIQPMTMNPAFTGAFDGDYRLSGIWRSQYGNTLNTRGISAEKTTNKSANLGFNLINQVSSDGAYSFTNGYLSYAFTGVRFGRNEDHFLVMAMQVGFISRKFDINKMQFGSQWVSGVGFDPSGNSNETFLKPQVTSFDAGAGIAYYDATPNQTTSFFGGISAFHITRPVNPFLSDQTQSRLDIRYSVQAGVRI
;
A
#
# COMPACT_ATOMS: atom_id res chain seq x y z
N MET A 1 11.67 36.99 20.22
CA MET A 1 11.48 36.18 18.99
C MET A 1 11.66 34.68 19.20
N LYS A 2 12.74 34.22 19.87
CA LYS A 2 12.99 32.79 20.15
C LYS A 2 11.83 32.08 20.89
N ASN A 3 11.23 32.73 21.90
CA ASN A 3 10.13 32.16 22.70
C ASN A 3 8.82 31.95 21.92
N LEU A 4 8.57 32.76 20.87
CA LEU A 4 7.39 32.59 20.01
C LEU A 4 7.56 31.41 19.06
N LEU A 5 8.79 31.12 18.63
CA LEU A 5 9.09 29.98 17.77
C LEU A 5 8.95 28.67 18.55
N THR A 6 9.50 28.59 19.76
CA THR A 6 9.33 27.42 20.65
C THR A 6 7.88 27.18 21.03
N LEU A 7 7.11 28.25 21.27
CA LEU A 7 5.69 28.12 21.56
C LEU A 7 4.92 27.54 20.35
N LYS A 8 5.17 28.04 19.14
CA LYS A 8 4.56 27.51 17.89
C LYS A 8 4.91 26.05 17.63
N ILE A 9 6.16 25.66 17.92
CA ILE A 9 6.60 24.25 17.81
C ILE A 9 5.85 23.38 18.82
N CYS A 10 5.71 23.82 20.08
CA CYS A 10 4.90 23.10 21.07
C CYS A 10 3.43 22.97 20.64
N TRP A 11 2.82 24.01 20.07
CA TRP A 11 1.45 23.95 19.58
C TRP A 11 1.29 22.98 18.40
N MET A 12 2.25 22.91 17.47
CA MET A 12 2.22 21.91 16.39
C MET A 12 2.35 20.48 16.93
N ILE A 13 3.23 20.25 17.90
CA ILE A 13 3.40 18.94 18.54
C ILE A 13 2.12 18.55 19.30
N LEU A 14 1.51 19.48 20.04
CA LEU A 14 0.24 19.26 20.73
C LEU A 14 -0.91 18.97 19.74
N LEU A 15 -1.01 19.71 18.63
CA LEU A 15 -1.99 19.44 17.57
C LEU A 15 -1.78 18.07 16.92
N ALA A 16 -0.52 17.64 16.74
CA ALA A 16 -0.19 16.30 16.25
C ALA A 16 -0.55 15.19 17.26
N CYS A 17 -0.42 15.45 18.56
CA CYS A 17 -0.79 14.49 19.62
C CYS A 17 -2.30 14.39 19.86
N VAL A 18 -3.09 15.44 19.56
CA VAL A 18 -4.56 15.43 19.73
C VAL A 18 -5.27 14.63 18.62
N TRP A 19 -4.56 14.26 17.55
CA TRP A 19 -5.05 13.36 16.50
C TRP A 19 -4.97 11.86 16.89
N TRP A 20 -5.43 11.52 18.10
CA TRP A 20 -5.71 10.14 18.51
C TRP A 20 -7.06 9.67 17.98
N GLY A 21 -7.24 9.72 16.66
CA GLY A 21 -8.33 9.02 16.01
C GLY A 21 -8.18 7.51 16.16
N THR A 22 -9.29 6.78 16.04
CA THR A 22 -9.31 5.30 15.97
C THR A 22 -8.32 4.82 14.92
N LEU A 23 -7.16 4.31 15.35
CA LEU A 23 -6.17 3.72 14.47
C LEU A 23 -6.78 2.46 13.85
N SER A 24 -7.20 2.55 12.58
CA SER A 24 -7.60 1.37 11.83
C SER A 24 -6.34 0.64 11.37
N ALA A 25 -6.17 -0.59 11.84
CA ALA A 25 -5.07 -1.42 11.42
C ALA A 25 -5.22 -1.72 9.92
N GLN A 26 -4.21 -1.34 9.15
CA GLN A 26 -4.17 -1.62 7.73
C GLN A 26 -3.71 -3.06 7.46
N VAL A 27 -4.42 -3.74 6.57
CA VAL A 27 -4.23 -5.18 6.32
C VAL A 27 -3.43 -5.45 5.04
N ASP A 28 -3.06 -4.41 4.29
CA ASP A 28 -2.36 -4.61 3.03
C ASP A 28 -0.90 -5.07 3.23
N PRO A 29 -0.37 -5.93 2.34
CA PRO A 29 1.03 -6.28 2.36
C PRO A 29 1.91 -5.04 2.07
N HIS A 30 2.88 -4.80 2.95
CA HIS A 30 3.90 -3.78 2.78
C HIS A 30 5.29 -4.40 2.87
N PHE A 31 6.25 -3.82 2.17
CA PHE A 31 7.65 -4.24 2.25
C PHE A 31 8.45 -3.23 3.08
N SER A 32 9.44 -3.72 3.84
CA SER A 32 10.38 -2.85 4.56
C SER A 32 11.32 -2.10 3.61
N GLN A 33 11.68 -2.74 2.49
CA GLN A 33 12.50 -2.14 1.43
C GLN A 33 11.61 -1.41 0.42
N TYR A 34 10.86 -0.41 0.89
CA TYR A 34 9.91 0.37 0.08
C TYR A 34 10.54 1.04 -1.15
N TYR A 35 11.85 1.35 -1.08
CA TYR A 35 12.61 1.99 -2.17
C TYR A 35 12.81 1.08 -3.39
N ILE A 36 12.62 -0.24 -3.26
CA ILE A 36 12.68 -1.19 -4.38
C ILE A 36 11.44 -1.07 -5.27
N GLN A 37 10.27 -0.83 -4.66
CA GLN A 37 8.99 -0.70 -5.37
C GLN A 37 8.24 0.55 -4.87
N PRO A 38 8.74 1.77 -5.09
CA PRO A 38 8.20 2.97 -4.45
C PRO A 38 6.79 3.30 -4.92
N MET A 39 6.38 2.84 -6.11
CA MET A 39 4.99 2.96 -6.60
C MET A 39 3.96 2.32 -5.66
N THR A 40 4.37 1.28 -4.90
CA THR A 40 3.47 0.56 -3.99
C THR A 40 3.12 1.38 -2.76
N MET A 41 3.93 2.38 -2.44
CA MET A 41 3.71 3.33 -1.35
C MET A 41 2.98 4.58 -1.84
N ASN A 42 3.36 5.10 -3.01
CA ASN A 42 2.65 6.20 -3.65
C ASN A 42 2.70 6.03 -5.18
N PRO A 43 1.55 5.99 -5.89
CA PRO A 43 1.53 5.89 -7.35
C PRO A 43 2.36 6.99 -8.02
N ALA A 44 2.49 8.18 -7.40
CA ALA A 44 3.27 9.30 -7.92
C ALA A 44 4.78 9.08 -7.89
N PHE A 45 5.25 8.04 -7.20
CA PHE A 45 6.66 7.64 -7.23
C PHE A 45 6.99 6.70 -8.39
N THR A 46 6.04 6.43 -9.29
CA THR A 46 6.28 5.68 -10.53
C THR A 46 7.26 6.45 -11.41
N GLY A 47 8.39 5.82 -11.75
CA GLY A 47 9.46 6.47 -12.50
C GLY A 47 10.34 7.41 -11.67
N ALA A 48 10.22 7.42 -10.34
CA ALA A 48 11.12 8.16 -9.45
C ALA A 48 12.43 7.36 -9.23
N PHE A 49 13.24 7.25 -10.28
CA PHE A 49 14.57 6.65 -10.28
C PHE A 49 15.41 7.23 -11.41
N ASP A 50 16.71 6.99 -11.37
CA ASP A 50 17.63 7.38 -12.44
C ASP A 50 17.71 6.25 -13.48
N GLY A 51 17.26 6.52 -14.71
CA GLY A 51 17.25 5.57 -15.82
C GLY A 51 15.92 5.45 -16.57
N ASP A 52 15.96 4.74 -17.70
CA ASP A 52 14.79 4.57 -18.59
C ASP A 52 13.85 3.45 -18.14
N TYR A 53 14.40 2.39 -17.55
CA TYR A 53 13.68 1.19 -17.16
C TYR A 53 14.15 0.69 -15.80
N ARG A 54 13.21 0.23 -14.96
CA ARG A 54 13.51 -0.46 -13.70
C ARG A 54 12.70 -1.74 -13.62
N LEU A 55 13.38 -2.87 -13.45
CA LEU A 55 12.77 -4.14 -13.08
C LEU A 55 13.16 -4.44 -11.63
N SER A 56 12.21 -4.90 -10.83
CA SER A 56 12.48 -5.21 -9.43
C SER A 56 11.67 -6.41 -8.96
N GLY A 57 12.30 -7.22 -8.11
CA GLY A 57 11.70 -8.37 -7.45
C GLY A 57 12.00 -8.31 -5.97
N ILE A 58 11.00 -8.60 -5.15
CA ILE A 58 11.13 -8.61 -3.69
C ILE A 58 10.40 -9.83 -3.12
N TRP A 59 11.01 -10.43 -2.10
CA TRP A 59 10.41 -11.50 -1.35
C TRP A 59 10.56 -11.22 0.14
N ARG A 60 9.47 -11.42 0.88
CA ARG A 60 9.39 -11.23 2.33
C ARG A 60 8.72 -12.45 2.94
N SER A 61 9.40 -13.03 3.91
CA SER A 61 8.86 -14.08 4.79
C SER A 61 8.56 -13.49 6.16
N GLN A 62 7.41 -13.86 6.75
CA GLN A 62 6.96 -13.39 8.06
C GLN A 62 6.57 -14.58 8.95
N TYR A 63 6.70 -14.40 10.26
CA TYR A 63 6.28 -15.36 11.29
C TYR A 63 6.83 -16.78 11.08
N GLY A 64 8.14 -16.91 10.84
CA GLY A 64 8.75 -18.23 10.62
C GLY A 64 8.29 -18.92 9.34
N ASN A 65 8.06 -18.14 8.27
CA ASN A 65 7.62 -18.61 6.95
C ASN A 65 6.12 -18.93 6.81
N THR A 66 5.32 -18.68 7.85
CA THR A 66 3.86 -18.84 7.80
C THR A 66 3.20 -17.89 6.82
N LEU A 67 3.75 -16.70 6.57
CA LEU A 67 3.20 -15.75 5.61
C LEU A 67 4.29 -15.24 4.66
N ASN A 68 4.14 -15.59 3.38
CA ASN A 68 5.09 -15.25 2.33
C ASN A 68 4.50 -14.22 1.39
N THR A 69 5.21 -13.12 1.16
CA THR A 69 4.83 -12.07 0.23
C THR A 69 5.90 -11.95 -0.85
N ARG A 70 5.48 -12.04 -2.11
CA ARG A 70 6.31 -11.91 -3.31
C ARG A 70 5.81 -10.71 -4.09
N GLY A 71 6.73 -9.87 -4.56
CA GLY A 71 6.43 -8.70 -5.36
C GLY A 71 7.34 -8.67 -6.59
N ILE A 72 6.76 -8.37 -7.74
CA ILE A 72 7.51 -7.99 -8.94
C ILE A 72 7.00 -6.65 -9.44
N SER A 73 7.87 -5.82 -9.98
CA SER A 73 7.50 -4.55 -10.60
C SER A 73 8.37 -4.23 -11.79
N ALA A 74 7.78 -3.54 -12.76
CA ALA A 74 8.45 -3.01 -13.92
C ALA A 74 8.02 -1.55 -14.12
N GLU A 75 8.98 -0.68 -14.39
CA GLU A 75 8.73 0.75 -14.60
C GLU A 75 9.48 1.23 -15.83
N LYS A 76 8.87 2.21 -16.48
CA LYS A 76 9.42 2.90 -17.64
C LYS A 76 9.23 4.40 -17.48
N THR A 77 10.32 5.16 -17.51
CA THR A 77 10.27 6.61 -17.64
C THR A 77 10.16 6.96 -19.12
N THR A 78 9.37 7.99 -19.45
CA THR A 78 9.23 8.46 -20.85
C THR A 78 9.62 9.92 -20.93
N ASN A 79 10.24 10.31 -22.05
CA ASN A 79 10.65 11.69 -22.34
C ASN A 79 9.49 12.70 -22.44
N LYS A 80 8.23 12.27 -22.34
CA LYS A 80 7.02 13.11 -22.47
C LYS A 80 6.38 13.47 -21.12
N SER A 81 7.19 13.58 -20.07
CA SER A 81 6.71 13.89 -18.71
C SER A 81 5.66 12.89 -18.21
N ALA A 82 5.80 11.62 -18.62
CA ALA A 82 4.87 10.55 -18.30
C ALA A 82 5.66 9.27 -17.99
N ASN A 83 5.34 8.64 -16.87
CA ASN A 83 5.96 7.40 -16.43
C ASN A 83 4.89 6.31 -16.34
N LEU A 84 5.28 5.09 -16.70
CA LEU A 84 4.45 3.91 -16.64
C LEU A 84 5.03 2.93 -15.63
N GLY A 85 4.16 2.31 -14.86
CA GLY A 85 4.52 1.33 -13.85
C GLY A 85 3.58 0.14 -13.89
N PHE A 86 4.12 -1.02 -13.54
CA PHE A 86 3.37 -2.23 -13.28
C PHE A 86 3.91 -2.83 -11.98
N ASN A 87 3.02 -3.27 -11.11
CA ASN A 87 3.39 -4.13 -9.99
C ASN A 87 2.41 -5.28 -9.84
N LEU A 88 2.95 -6.42 -9.43
CA LEU A 88 2.19 -7.60 -9.02
C LEU A 88 2.72 -8.05 -7.68
N ILE A 89 1.85 -8.07 -6.68
CA ILE A 89 2.16 -8.57 -5.34
C ILE A 89 1.24 -9.77 -5.10
N ASN A 90 1.83 -10.83 -4.56
CA ASN A 90 1.15 -12.04 -4.16
C ASN A 90 1.61 -12.42 -2.74
N GLN A 91 0.67 -12.46 -1.81
CA GLN A 91 0.86 -12.91 -0.45
C GLN A 91 0.10 -14.22 -0.24
N VAL A 92 0.79 -15.23 0.28
CA VAL A 92 0.23 -16.56 0.49
C VAL A 92 0.66 -17.07 1.85
N SER A 93 -0.28 -17.68 2.57
CA SER A 93 0.02 -18.39 3.82
C SER A 93 0.67 -19.74 3.54
N SER A 94 1.52 -20.25 4.44
CA SER A 94 2.29 -21.47 4.22
C SER A 94 1.42 -22.72 4.06
N ASP A 95 0.25 -22.74 4.68
CA ASP A 95 -0.78 -23.77 4.53
C ASP A 95 -1.59 -23.63 3.21
N GLY A 96 -1.43 -22.52 2.49
CA GLY A 96 -2.19 -22.18 1.29
C GLY A 96 -3.67 -21.88 1.55
N ALA A 97 -4.06 -21.73 2.82
CA ALA A 97 -5.43 -21.41 3.23
C ALA A 97 -5.83 -19.98 2.85
N TYR A 98 -4.87 -19.05 2.77
CA TYR A 98 -5.08 -17.67 2.36
C TYR A 98 -4.16 -17.28 1.21
N SER A 99 -4.72 -16.62 0.20
CA SER A 99 -3.97 -15.99 -0.88
C SER A 99 -4.57 -14.62 -1.20
N PHE A 100 -3.72 -13.60 -1.19
CA PHE A 100 -4.00 -12.24 -1.57
C PHE A 100 -3.12 -11.86 -2.75
N THR A 101 -3.72 -11.48 -3.87
CA THR A 101 -2.98 -11.05 -5.06
C THR A 101 -3.50 -9.71 -5.50
N ASN A 102 -2.62 -8.73 -5.67
CA ASN A 102 -2.97 -7.44 -6.25
C ASN A 102 -2.02 -7.11 -7.39
N GLY A 103 -2.59 -6.75 -8.53
CA GLY A 103 -1.85 -6.30 -9.70
C GLY A 103 -2.32 -4.91 -10.07
N TYR A 104 -1.40 -3.95 -10.22
CA TYR A 104 -1.71 -2.59 -10.65
C TYR A 104 -0.86 -2.16 -11.84
N LEU A 105 -1.49 -1.35 -12.68
CA LEU A 105 -0.86 -0.51 -13.68
C LEU A 105 -0.94 0.93 -13.19
N SER A 106 0.20 1.61 -13.17
CA SER A 106 0.36 2.97 -12.68
C SER A 106 0.76 3.89 -13.82
N TYR A 107 0.15 5.07 -13.86
CA TYR A 107 0.48 6.15 -14.75
C TYR A 107 0.79 7.40 -13.92
N ALA A 108 2.01 7.92 -14.03
CA ALA A 108 2.44 9.13 -13.33
C ALA A 108 2.80 10.24 -14.33
N PHE A 109 2.19 11.39 -14.15
CA PHE A 109 2.44 12.60 -14.92
C PHE A 109 3.38 13.53 -14.15
N THR A 110 4.56 13.79 -14.72
CA THR A 110 5.66 14.58 -14.12
C THR A 110 5.80 15.96 -14.76
N GLY A 111 4.82 16.38 -15.57
CA GLY A 111 4.91 17.60 -16.37
C GLY A 111 4.60 18.89 -15.63
N VAL A 112 4.15 18.82 -14.37
CA VAL A 112 3.86 20.02 -13.59
C VAL A 112 5.14 20.48 -12.91
N ARG A 113 5.77 21.50 -13.50
CA ARG A 113 6.94 22.18 -12.94
C ARG A 113 6.63 23.64 -12.71
N PHE A 114 7.13 24.20 -11.62
CA PHE A 114 6.91 25.60 -11.26
C PHE A 114 8.09 26.17 -10.47
N GLY A 115 8.08 27.47 -10.27
CA GLY A 115 9.21 28.22 -9.72
C GLY A 115 10.01 28.94 -10.79
N ARG A 116 10.89 29.85 -10.37
CA ARG A 116 11.60 30.77 -11.26
C ARG A 116 12.50 30.05 -12.27
N ASN A 117 12.98 28.85 -11.93
CA ASN A 117 13.78 28.01 -12.83
C ASN A 117 13.19 26.60 -13.01
N GLU A 118 11.88 26.40 -12.76
CA GLU A 118 11.24 25.07 -12.82
C GLU A 118 11.80 24.03 -11.84
N ASP A 119 12.36 24.49 -10.72
CA ASP A 119 13.02 23.67 -9.70
C ASP A 119 12.05 22.84 -8.82
N HIS A 120 10.76 23.17 -8.86
CA HIS A 120 9.73 22.46 -8.10
C HIS A 120 8.91 21.53 -9.01
N PHE A 121 8.82 20.26 -8.63
CA PHE A 121 8.14 19.22 -9.39
C PHE A 121 6.93 18.74 -8.62
N LEU A 122 5.77 18.77 -9.28
CA LEU A 122 4.56 18.11 -8.79
C LEU A 122 4.24 16.93 -9.71
N VAL A 123 4.23 15.74 -9.14
CA VAL A 123 3.90 14.51 -9.84
C VAL A 123 2.51 14.08 -9.40
N MET A 124 1.62 13.86 -10.36
CA MET A 124 0.30 13.31 -10.11
C MET A 124 0.20 11.96 -10.78
N ALA A 125 -0.41 11.00 -10.11
CA ALA A 125 -0.52 9.66 -10.65
C ALA A 125 -1.83 9.00 -10.29
N MET A 126 -2.20 8.05 -11.13
CA MET A 126 -3.29 7.13 -10.91
C MET A 126 -2.79 5.71 -11.12
N GLN A 127 -3.40 4.78 -10.41
CA GLN A 127 -3.19 3.36 -10.60
C GLN A 127 -4.53 2.65 -10.73
N VAL A 128 -4.59 1.64 -11.57
CA VAL A 128 -5.77 0.80 -11.79
C VAL A 128 -5.34 -0.64 -11.83
N GLY A 129 -6.20 -1.54 -11.37
CA GLY A 129 -5.80 -2.92 -11.20
C GLY A 129 -6.90 -3.81 -10.67
N PHE A 130 -6.46 -4.96 -10.15
CA PHE A 130 -7.36 -5.96 -9.60
C PHE A 130 -6.80 -6.49 -8.30
N ILE A 131 -7.71 -6.78 -7.38
CA ILE A 131 -7.42 -7.47 -6.14
C ILE A 131 -8.17 -8.80 -6.19
N SER A 132 -7.43 -9.89 -6.06
CA SER A 132 -7.95 -11.23 -5.93
C SER A 132 -7.66 -11.73 -4.52
N ARG A 133 -8.70 -12.18 -3.83
CA ARG A 133 -8.61 -12.78 -2.51
C ARG A 133 -9.21 -14.15 -2.55
N LYS A 134 -8.47 -15.14 -2.07
CA LYS A 134 -8.86 -16.54 -2.02
C LYS A 134 -8.68 -17.07 -0.61
N PHE A 135 -9.68 -17.79 -0.13
CA PHE A 135 -9.70 -18.52 1.12
C PHE A 135 -10.07 -19.98 0.85
N ASP A 136 -9.22 -20.90 1.28
CA ASP A 136 -9.46 -22.35 1.20
C ASP A 136 -9.73 -22.89 2.61
N ILE A 137 -11.02 -23.07 2.89
CA ILE A 137 -11.54 -23.47 4.21
C ILE A 137 -11.07 -24.87 4.59
N ASN A 138 -10.85 -25.76 3.61
CA ASN A 138 -10.41 -27.14 3.87
C ASN A 138 -9.01 -27.22 4.47
N LYS A 139 -8.25 -26.12 4.40
CA LYS A 139 -6.89 -26.00 4.94
C LYS A 139 -6.83 -25.11 6.16
N MET A 140 -7.96 -24.52 6.57
CA MET A 140 -8.07 -23.70 7.77
C MET A 140 -8.35 -24.57 8.98
N GLN A 141 -7.83 -24.12 10.13
CA GLN A 141 -8.13 -24.71 11.42
C GLN A 141 -9.00 -23.72 12.20
N PHE A 142 -10.24 -24.10 12.50
CA PHE A 142 -11.16 -23.26 13.26
C PHE A 142 -11.11 -23.59 14.75
N GLY A 143 -11.37 -22.60 15.61
CA GLY A 143 -11.40 -22.82 17.07
C GLY A 143 -12.43 -23.86 17.51
N SER A 144 -13.52 -24.02 16.76
CA SER A 144 -14.57 -25.04 16.96
C SER A 144 -14.07 -26.48 16.74
N GLN A 145 -12.94 -26.65 16.06
CA GLN A 145 -12.30 -27.94 15.80
C GLN A 145 -11.25 -28.30 16.86
N TRP A 146 -11.00 -27.42 17.84
CA TRP A 146 -10.10 -27.70 18.95
C TRP A 146 -10.90 -28.18 20.17
N VAL A 147 -10.77 -29.46 20.48
CA VAL A 147 -11.45 -30.08 21.63
C VAL A 147 -10.50 -30.12 22.83
N SER A 148 -10.91 -29.53 23.95
CA SER A 148 -10.12 -29.48 25.19
C SER A 148 -9.72 -30.89 25.63
N GLY A 149 -8.42 -31.13 25.78
CA GLY A 149 -7.86 -32.42 26.21
C GLY A 149 -7.58 -33.45 25.10
N VAL A 150 -8.07 -33.24 23.87
CA VAL A 150 -7.87 -34.16 22.73
C VAL A 150 -6.98 -33.55 21.65
N GLY A 151 -7.04 -32.23 21.46
CA GLY A 151 -6.28 -31.50 20.43
C GLY A 151 -7.14 -31.12 19.22
N PHE A 152 -6.50 -30.94 18.07
CA PHE A 152 -7.18 -30.57 16.82
C PHE A 152 -7.90 -31.79 16.22
N ASP A 153 -9.22 -31.70 16.08
CA ASP A 153 -10.06 -32.68 15.41
C ASP A 153 -10.49 -32.17 14.01
N PRO A 154 -9.86 -32.66 12.93
CA PRO A 154 -10.20 -32.26 11.57
C PRO A 154 -11.61 -32.70 11.12
N SER A 155 -12.27 -33.60 11.87
CA SER A 155 -13.65 -34.03 11.61
C SER A 155 -14.70 -33.17 12.31
N GLY A 156 -14.28 -32.25 13.20
CA GLY A 156 -15.15 -31.30 13.86
C GLY A 156 -15.80 -30.32 12.88
N ASN A 157 -17.09 -30.03 13.08
CA ASN A 157 -17.81 -29.08 12.24
C ASN A 157 -17.27 -27.66 12.48
N SER A 158 -16.84 -26.96 11.42
CA SER A 158 -16.31 -25.60 11.52
C SER A 158 -17.38 -24.57 11.92
N ASN A 159 -18.67 -24.88 11.72
CA ASN A 159 -19.83 -24.01 11.95
C ASN A 159 -19.81 -22.66 11.21
N GLU A 160 -18.88 -22.46 10.26
CA GLU A 160 -18.80 -21.25 9.44
C GLU A 160 -19.19 -21.57 7.98
N THR A 161 -20.21 -20.86 7.47
CA THR A 161 -20.69 -21.02 6.09
C THR A 161 -20.16 -19.87 5.23
N PHE A 162 -19.18 -20.15 4.39
CA PHE A 162 -18.63 -19.20 3.43
C PHE A 162 -19.23 -19.42 2.04
N LEU A 163 -19.79 -18.37 1.43
CA LEU A 163 -20.52 -18.47 0.16
C LEU A 163 -19.64 -18.37 -1.09
N LYS A 164 -18.44 -17.77 -1.00
CA LYS A 164 -17.51 -17.57 -2.13
C LYS A 164 -16.05 -17.71 -1.70
N PRO A 165 -15.34 -18.80 -2.05
CA PRO A 165 -13.94 -19.02 -1.64
C PRO A 165 -12.95 -18.13 -2.40
N GLN A 166 -13.35 -17.50 -3.50
CA GLN A 166 -12.51 -16.59 -4.26
C GLN A 166 -13.32 -15.39 -4.77
N VAL A 167 -12.71 -14.21 -4.66
CA VAL A 167 -13.30 -12.94 -5.09
C VAL A 167 -12.22 -12.12 -5.78
N THR A 168 -12.49 -11.75 -7.03
CA THR A 168 -11.69 -10.78 -7.77
C THR A 168 -12.51 -9.50 -7.91
N SER A 169 -11.90 -8.37 -7.63
CA SER A 169 -12.54 -7.06 -7.74
C SER A 169 -11.60 -6.06 -8.38
N PHE A 170 -12.19 -5.11 -9.12
CA PHE A 170 -11.45 -4.00 -9.69
C PHE A 170 -11.06 -3.00 -8.59
N ASP A 171 -9.84 -2.50 -8.67
CA ASP A 171 -9.29 -1.56 -7.72
C ASP A 171 -8.58 -0.38 -8.39
N ALA A 172 -8.66 0.79 -7.76
CA ALA A 172 -7.99 1.99 -8.24
C ALA A 172 -7.43 2.81 -7.08
N GLY A 173 -6.36 3.55 -7.38
CA GLY A 173 -5.70 4.46 -6.46
C GLY A 173 -5.20 5.71 -7.17
N ALA A 174 -4.87 6.73 -6.39
CA ALA A 174 -4.31 7.99 -6.86
C ALA A 174 -3.22 8.47 -5.90
N GLY A 175 -2.27 9.24 -6.43
CA GLY A 175 -1.15 9.76 -5.67
C GLY A 175 -0.70 11.11 -6.17
N ILE A 176 -0.20 11.93 -5.26
CA ILE A 176 0.47 13.19 -5.56
C ILE A 176 1.79 13.19 -4.80
N ALA A 177 2.85 13.64 -5.46
CA ALA A 177 4.17 13.83 -4.88
C ALA A 177 4.74 15.19 -5.27
N TYR A 178 5.44 15.81 -4.35
CA TYR A 178 6.16 17.06 -4.50
C TYR A 178 7.65 16.81 -4.25
N TYR A 179 8.48 17.37 -5.13
CA TYR A 179 9.92 17.35 -5.01
C TYR A 179 10.47 18.75 -5.25
N ASP A 180 11.36 19.19 -4.36
CA ASP A 180 12.23 20.33 -4.58
C ASP A 180 13.58 19.84 -5.11
N ALA A 181 13.93 20.22 -6.34
CA ALA A 181 15.22 19.89 -6.94
C ALA A 181 16.10 21.12 -7.16
N THR A 182 15.88 22.21 -6.41
CA THR A 182 16.67 23.44 -6.54
C THR A 182 18.17 23.15 -6.42
N PRO A 183 18.99 23.46 -7.45
CA PRO A 183 20.43 23.25 -7.39
C PRO A 183 21.08 24.06 -6.26
N ASN A 184 22.10 23.50 -5.62
CA ASN A 184 22.91 24.16 -4.57
C ASN A 184 22.18 24.58 -3.28
N GLN A 185 20.97 24.06 -3.02
CA GLN A 185 20.39 24.15 -1.67
C GLN A 185 20.96 23.06 -0.78
N THR A 186 21.29 23.42 0.47
CA THR A 186 21.72 22.49 1.53
C THR A 186 20.57 21.63 2.08
N THR A 187 19.35 21.85 1.59
CA THR A 187 18.14 21.21 2.11
C THR A 187 17.09 21.15 1.01
N SER A 188 16.72 19.95 0.58
CA SER A 188 15.67 19.71 -0.42
C SER A 188 14.50 18.97 0.22
N PHE A 189 13.30 19.54 0.13
CA PHE A 189 12.09 18.93 0.68
C PHE A 189 11.45 18.00 -0.34
N PHE A 190 10.96 16.85 0.12
CA PHE A 190 10.09 15.99 -0.66
C PHE A 190 8.91 15.53 0.19
N GLY A 191 7.77 15.30 -0.46
CA GLY A 191 6.60 14.79 0.24
C GLY A 191 5.55 14.29 -0.74
N GLY A 192 4.58 13.55 -0.24
CA GLY A 192 3.53 12.99 -1.07
C GLY A 192 2.37 12.47 -0.24
N ILE A 193 1.22 12.39 -0.90
CA ILE A 193 0.01 11.78 -0.38
C ILE A 193 -0.51 10.79 -1.41
N SER A 194 -1.06 9.67 -0.96
CA SER A 194 -1.70 8.69 -1.82
C SER A 194 -2.94 8.11 -1.18
N ALA A 195 -3.90 7.74 -2.02
CA ALA A 195 -5.13 7.07 -1.66
C ALA A 195 -5.25 5.79 -2.51
N PHE A 196 -5.36 4.63 -1.87
CA PHE A 196 -5.58 3.33 -2.53
C PHE A 196 -6.96 2.80 -2.18
N HIS A 197 -7.48 1.85 -2.97
CA HIS A 197 -8.81 1.28 -2.78
C HIS A 197 -9.97 2.26 -2.91
N ILE A 198 -9.83 3.24 -3.80
CA ILE A 198 -10.84 4.28 -4.06
C ILE A 198 -12.17 3.65 -4.54
N THR A 199 -12.11 2.51 -5.23
CA THR A 199 -13.29 1.77 -5.71
C THR A 199 -14.03 1.04 -4.59
N ARG A 200 -13.44 0.93 -3.38
CA ARG A 200 -14.00 0.27 -2.19
C ARG A 200 -14.67 -1.09 -2.52
N PRO A 201 -13.91 -2.07 -3.04
CA PRO A 201 -14.46 -3.35 -3.45
C PRO A 201 -15.16 -4.06 -2.28
N VAL A 202 -16.29 -4.70 -2.57
CA VAL A 202 -17.10 -5.42 -1.57
C VAL A 202 -16.41 -6.73 -1.18
N ASN A 203 -16.46 -7.10 0.10
CA ASN A 203 -16.01 -8.38 0.65
C ASN A 203 -17.22 -9.33 0.77
N PRO A 204 -17.42 -10.30 -0.14
CA PRO A 204 -18.55 -11.23 -0.06
C PRO A 204 -18.22 -12.51 0.73
N PHE A 205 -17.20 -12.48 1.60
CA PHE A 205 -16.74 -13.68 2.32
C PHE A 205 -17.73 -14.10 3.43
N LEU A 206 -18.37 -13.15 4.10
CA LEU A 206 -19.36 -13.41 5.15
C LEU A 206 -20.77 -13.31 4.57
N SER A 207 -21.66 -14.24 4.95
CA SER A 207 -23.06 -14.32 4.51
C SER A 207 -23.96 -13.27 5.17
N ASP A 208 -23.46 -12.53 6.15
CA ASP A 208 -24.26 -11.60 6.94
C ASP A 208 -24.39 -10.24 6.27
N GLN A 209 -25.56 -9.61 6.42
CA GLN A 209 -26.09 -8.50 5.60
C GLN A 209 -25.32 -7.17 5.66
N THR A 210 -24.13 -7.16 6.25
CA THR A 210 -23.23 -6.01 6.27
C THR A 210 -22.19 -6.22 5.18
N GLN A 211 -22.43 -5.68 3.99
CA GLN A 211 -21.43 -5.63 2.92
C GLN A 211 -20.19 -4.88 3.39
N SER A 212 -19.24 -5.58 4.00
CA SER A 212 -17.96 -5.03 4.41
C SER A 212 -17.22 -4.64 3.14
N ARG A 213 -17.00 -3.33 2.94
CA ARG A 213 -16.22 -2.82 1.82
C ARG A 213 -14.77 -2.67 2.27
N LEU A 214 -13.84 -2.86 1.34
CA LEU A 214 -12.46 -2.49 1.59
C LEU A 214 -12.38 -0.97 1.83
N ASP A 215 -11.71 -0.59 2.90
CA ASP A 215 -11.53 0.81 3.24
C ASP A 215 -10.46 1.47 2.38
N ILE A 216 -10.63 2.77 2.17
CA ILE A 216 -9.65 3.57 1.43
C ILE A 216 -8.40 3.69 2.30
N ARG A 217 -7.26 3.33 1.73
CA ARG A 217 -5.96 3.49 2.38
C ARG A 217 -5.39 4.85 2.03
N TYR A 218 -5.15 5.68 3.03
CA TYR A 218 -4.38 6.90 2.89
C TYR A 218 -2.94 6.66 3.32
N SER A 219 -1.98 7.12 2.54
CA SER A 219 -0.57 7.14 2.91
C SER A 219 -0.01 8.54 2.72
N VAL A 220 0.76 9.00 3.70
CA VAL A 220 1.41 10.31 3.70
C VAL A 220 2.90 10.06 3.86
N GLN A 221 3.70 10.65 2.99
CA GLN A 221 5.15 10.59 3.04
C GLN A 221 5.70 12.01 3.07
N ALA A 222 6.72 12.26 3.89
CA ALA A 222 7.44 13.52 3.92
C ALA A 222 8.89 13.24 4.29
N GLY A 223 9.80 14.03 3.73
CA GLY A 223 11.22 13.92 4.03
C GLY A 223 12.01 15.12 3.56
N VAL A 224 13.24 15.17 4.06
CA VAL A 224 14.17 16.26 3.81
C VAL A 224 15.51 15.63 3.47
N ARG A 225 16.06 15.99 2.33
CA ARG A 225 17.43 15.66 1.93
C ARG A 225 18.33 16.81 2.37
N ILE A 226 19.36 16.49 3.15
CA ILE A 226 20.39 17.42 3.63
C ILE A 226 21.70 17.10 2.91
#